data_AF-A0A8J6CFE0-F1
#
_entry.id   AF-A0A8J6CFE0-F1
#
_cell.length_a   1.000
_cell.length_b   1.000
_cell.length_c   1.000
_cell.angle_alpha   90.00
_cell.angle_beta   90.00
_cell.angle_gamma   90.00
#
_symmetry.space_group_name_H-M   'P 1'
#
loop_
_entity.id
_entity.type
_entity.pdbx_description
1 polymer ?
#
loop_
_entity_poly.entity_id
_entity_poly.type
_entity_poly.pdbx_seq_one_letter_code
_entity_poly.pdbx_strand_id
1 'polypeptide(L)'
;MFCHRVPEFPLDKDSELFASVAARVADARALSLPELHDLFSVLTSIRRDIHAHPEPGFEEARTHATLRRLLTSFAHVPDAAIRTVAKTGLVVDITGAAEPRGDAHKVRTVAIRADMDALRMTEKNLALPYRSTHQGVAHLCGHDGHMASLIGLAVLVQRRAAQLPSDVVVRLLFQPAEEGPGGALPMIAEGCMAGVDEVYGYHNWPSVPLGHMWVTEGPMMGHPAEFTIKIKGRGGHGSQPQVAVDPVLVSAHVIIALQSIVSRSVHPREQAVVSVTTVHGGEVANVIPDELTLTGTTRDLNAEVYAVIEARMRTIVASICEAFGASAEFSIRPSYAVVENHAEQAAAVRALGARLLGEERVSKGDLPILGAEDFSYFLHEAPGAFFLLGGKEAAVQGLAAYGNGQAAERSNCMCHNTAFDFNDNIIPFAVCFWVRLLEERLALRLYTEEELPMGYGAEPPQPGGAGADGSGPVRATGARGDVQHKKARKS
;
A
#
# COMPACT_ATOMS: atom_id res chain seq x y z
N MET A 1 -15.09 15.89 0.28
CA MET A 1 -14.70 16.00 1.70
C MET A 1 -13.20 15.87 1.73
N PHE A 2 -12.51 16.96 1.99
CA PHE A 2 -11.08 16.93 2.27
C PHE A 2 -10.87 16.97 3.77
N CYS A 3 -9.68 16.63 4.26
CA CYS A 3 -9.34 16.93 5.64
C CYS A 3 -9.20 18.45 5.77
N HIS A 4 -10.30 19.15 6.04
CA HIS A 4 -10.37 20.61 6.06
C HIS A 4 -9.66 21.22 7.26
N ARG A 5 -9.35 20.39 8.28
CA ARG A 5 -8.63 20.79 9.47
C ARG A 5 -7.54 19.77 9.75
N VAL A 6 -6.31 20.20 9.58
CA VAL A 6 -5.15 19.45 10.05
C VAL A 6 -4.88 19.94 11.47
N PRO A 7 -5.10 19.14 12.53
CA PRO A 7 -4.78 19.59 13.88
C PRO A 7 -3.28 19.81 14.01
N GLU A 8 -2.89 20.73 14.90
CA GLU A 8 -1.51 20.81 15.36
C GLU A 8 -1.10 19.46 15.96
N PHE A 9 0.14 19.05 15.68
CA PHE A 9 0.69 17.80 16.18
C PHE A 9 1.65 18.05 17.35
N PRO A 10 1.56 17.29 18.45
CA PRO A 10 0.58 16.23 18.72
C PRO A 10 -0.81 16.82 19.05
N LEU A 11 -1.89 16.20 18.55
CA LEU A 11 -3.21 16.47 19.12
C LEU A 11 -3.22 15.82 20.50
N ASP A 12 -3.30 16.63 21.54
CA ASP A 12 -3.39 16.12 22.90
C ASP A 12 -4.60 15.18 23.02
N LYS A 13 -4.42 14.01 23.64
CA LYS A 13 -5.50 13.09 23.98
C LYS A 13 -6.50 13.75 24.94
N ASP A 14 -6.04 14.73 25.71
CA ASP A 14 -6.84 15.56 26.61
C ASP A 14 -7.36 16.83 25.89
N SER A 15 -7.15 16.96 24.58
CA SER A 15 -7.69 18.07 23.81
C SER A 15 -9.22 18.03 23.78
N GLU A 16 -9.82 19.22 23.83
CA GLU A 16 -11.27 19.38 23.72
C GLU A 16 -11.83 18.76 22.44
N LEU A 17 -11.07 18.81 21.33
CA LEU A 17 -11.47 18.19 20.08
C LEU A 17 -11.57 16.66 20.21
N PHE A 18 -10.53 16.01 20.74
CA PHE A 18 -10.54 14.56 20.91
C PHE A 18 -11.66 14.12 21.85
N ALA A 19 -11.80 14.78 23.01
CA ALA A 19 -12.86 14.50 23.97
C ALA A 19 -14.27 14.72 23.39
N SER A 20 -14.46 15.81 22.65
CA SER A 20 -15.74 16.12 21.98
C SER A 20 -16.07 15.08 20.91
N VAL A 21 -15.10 14.67 20.07
CA VAL A 21 -15.31 13.61 19.08
C VAL A 21 -15.59 12.28 19.78
N ALA A 22 -14.81 11.89 20.78
CA ALA A 22 -15.00 10.68 21.58
C ALA A 22 -16.42 10.59 22.19
N ALA A 23 -16.91 11.69 22.77
CA ALA A 23 -18.27 11.76 23.31
C ALA A 23 -19.35 11.62 22.23
N ARG A 24 -19.15 12.25 21.06
CA ARG A 24 -20.09 12.16 19.93
C ARG A 24 -20.08 10.78 19.29
N VAL A 25 -18.92 10.13 19.16
CA VAL A 25 -18.80 8.79 18.55
C VAL A 25 -19.51 7.70 19.37
N ALA A 26 -19.74 7.91 20.67
CA ALA A 26 -20.52 7.03 21.53
C ALA A 26 -22.05 7.09 21.30
N ASP A 27 -22.56 8.19 20.74
CA ASP A 27 -24.00 8.42 20.54
C ASP A 27 -24.47 7.88 19.17
N ALA A 28 -25.50 7.05 19.11
CA ALA A 28 -26.00 6.46 17.86
C ALA A 28 -26.62 7.46 16.86
N ARG A 29 -26.77 8.76 17.19
CA ARG A 29 -27.30 9.77 16.26
C ARG A 29 -26.45 9.96 15.00
N ALA A 30 -27.01 10.56 13.96
CA ALA A 30 -26.21 11.00 12.82
C ALA A 30 -25.20 12.08 13.23
N LEU A 31 -23.99 12.01 12.66
CA LEU A 31 -23.03 13.10 12.74
C LEU A 31 -23.39 14.12 11.65
N SER A 32 -23.39 15.41 12.01
CA SER A 32 -23.45 16.48 11.01
C SER A 32 -22.13 16.56 10.22
N LEU A 33 -22.14 17.22 9.07
CA LEU A 33 -20.94 17.36 8.24
C LEU A 33 -19.73 17.97 8.99
N PRO A 34 -19.88 19.02 9.82
CA PRO A 34 -18.77 19.51 10.65
C PRO A 34 -18.25 18.45 11.64
N GLU A 35 -19.12 17.62 12.20
CA GLU A 35 -18.73 16.57 13.15
C GLU A 35 -18.01 15.41 12.46
N LEU A 36 -18.36 15.09 11.21
CA LEU A 36 -17.59 14.18 10.37
C LEU A 36 -16.19 14.74 10.08
N HIS A 37 -16.08 16.04 9.78
CA HIS A 37 -14.78 16.67 9.59
C HIS A 37 -13.92 16.64 10.86
N ASP A 38 -14.53 16.85 12.04
CA ASP A 38 -13.85 16.71 13.33
C ASP A 38 -13.35 15.27 13.53
N LEU A 39 -14.18 14.25 13.21
CA LEU A 39 -13.77 12.84 13.24
C LEU A 39 -12.56 12.58 12.32
N PHE A 40 -12.60 13.03 11.07
CA PHE A 40 -11.48 12.85 10.14
C PHE A 40 -10.21 13.56 10.62
N SER A 41 -10.34 14.73 11.25
CA SER A 41 -9.21 15.45 11.86
C SER A 41 -8.56 14.63 12.98
N VAL A 42 -9.37 13.97 13.82
CA VAL A 42 -8.89 13.05 14.87
C VAL A 42 -8.22 11.82 14.25
N LEU A 43 -8.78 11.23 13.19
CA LEU A 43 -8.16 10.10 12.49
C LEU A 43 -6.80 10.49 11.86
N THR A 44 -6.68 11.68 11.29
CA THR A 44 -5.40 12.24 10.84
C THR A 44 -4.41 12.36 11.99
N SER A 45 -4.84 12.79 13.17
CA SER A 45 -3.93 12.83 14.32
C SER A 45 -3.52 11.44 14.80
N ILE A 46 -4.42 10.46 14.78
CA ILE A 46 -4.10 9.06 15.10
C ILE A 46 -3.05 8.54 14.12
N ARG A 47 -3.25 8.78 12.81
CA ARG A 47 -2.28 8.44 11.76
C ARG A 47 -0.89 8.99 12.08
N ARG A 48 -0.81 10.27 12.45
CA ARG A 48 0.46 10.94 12.78
C ARG A 48 1.12 10.42 14.05
N ASP A 49 0.34 10.05 15.07
CA ASP A 49 0.90 9.39 16.25
C ASP A 49 1.53 8.04 15.88
N ILE A 50 0.85 7.26 15.03
CA ILE A 50 1.39 6.00 14.54
C ILE A 50 2.65 6.23 13.68
N HIS A 51 2.62 7.22 12.77
CA HIS A 51 3.78 7.62 11.96
C HIS A 51 5.02 7.95 12.80
N ALA A 52 4.83 8.73 13.88
CA ALA A 52 5.92 9.16 14.76
C ALA A 52 6.51 8.01 15.61
N HIS A 53 5.79 6.89 15.75
CA HIS A 53 6.22 5.73 16.55
C HIS A 53 6.13 4.43 15.73
N PRO A 54 6.90 4.33 14.63
CA PRO A 54 6.80 3.22 13.71
C PRO A 54 7.47 1.97 14.30
N GLU A 55 6.92 0.80 13.97
CA GLU A 55 7.42 -0.50 14.41
C GLU A 55 7.50 -1.49 13.24
N PRO A 56 8.59 -2.27 13.09
CA PRO A 56 8.72 -3.24 12.01
C PRO A 56 7.77 -4.43 12.13
N GLY A 57 7.67 -5.20 11.03
CA GLY A 57 6.93 -6.45 10.97
C GLY A 57 7.17 -7.40 12.17
N PHE A 58 6.09 -7.84 12.81
CA PHE A 58 6.07 -8.65 14.03
C PHE A 58 6.69 -8.01 15.28
N GLU A 59 7.05 -6.73 15.24
CA GLU A 59 7.57 -5.97 16.38
C GLU A 59 6.60 -4.83 16.78
N GLU A 60 5.38 -4.82 16.25
CA GLU A 60 4.35 -3.77 16.37
C GLU A 60 3.66 -3.74 17.74
N ALA A 61 4.39 -3.84 18.85
CA ALA A 61 3.84 -3.94 20.19
C ALA A 61 3.07 -2.68 20.62
N ARG A 62 3.62 -1.48 20.40
CA ARG A 62 2.96 -0.21 20.71
C ARG A 62 1.77 0.03 19.77
N THR A 63 1.94 -0.22 18.49
CA THR A 63 0.90 -0.06 17.47
C THR A 63 -0.26 -1.01 17.78
N HIS A 64 0.00 -2.29 18.05
CA HIS A 64 -1.00 -3.26 18.51
C HIS A 64 -1.80 -2.76 19.72
N ALA A 65 -1.09 -2.35 20.79
CA ALA A 65 -1.73 -1.85 22.01
C ALA A 65 -2.55 -0.57 21.75
N THR A 66 -2.06 0.30 20.86
CA THR A 66 -2.73 1.54 20.46
C THR A 66 -3.99 1.26 19.66
N LEU A 67 -3.94 0.36 18.67
CA LEU A 67 -5.11 -0.07 17.90
C LEU A 67 -6.16 -0.70 18.82
N ARG A 68 -5.80 -1.65 19.70
CA ARG A 68 -6.75 -2.25 20.65
C ARG A 68 -7.39 -1.20 21.56
N ARG A 69 -6.61 -0.24 22.07
CA ARG A 69 -7.14 0.87 22.88
C ARG A 69 -8.09 1.75 22.08
N LEU A 70 -7.74 2.12 20.85
CA LEU A 70 -8.60 2.95 19.99
C LEU A 70 -9.89 2.22 19.63
N LEU A 71 -9.82 0.94 19.27
CA LEU A 71 -11.01 0.12 18.97
C LEU A 71 -11.96 0.04 20.17
N THR A 72 -11.44 -0.23 21.37
CA THR A 72 -12.26 -0.38 22.58
C THR A 72 -12.76 0.94 23.14
N SER A 73 -11.88 1.93 23.27
CA SER A 73 -12.17 3.17 24.02
C SER A 73 -12.69 4.30 23.15
N PHE A 74 -12.32 4.33 21.87
CA PHE A 74 -12.72 5.37 20.93
C PHE A 74 -13.80 4.89 19.94
N ALA A 75 -13.61 3.73 19.30
CA ALA A 75 -14.61 3.16 18.40
C ALA A 75 -15.74 2.41 19.13
N HIS A 76 -15.60 2.17 20.45
CA HIS A 76 -16.56 1.45 21.29
C HIS A 76 -16.86 0.02 20.82
N VAL A 77 -15.88 -0.62 20.18
CA VAL A 77 -15.97 -2.05 19.86
C VAL A 77 -15.81 -2.86 21.14
N PRO A 78 -16.70 -3.83 21.44
CA PRO A 78 -16.56 -4.69 22.61
C PRO A 78 -15.23 -5.44 22.59
N ASP A 79 -14.53 -5.51 23.73
CA ASP A 79 -13.22 -6.18 23.81
C ASP A 79 -13.28 -7.66 23.37
N ALA A 80 -14.40 -8.35 23.64
CA ALA A 80 -14.65 -9.73 23.23
C ALA A 80 -14.74 -9.92 21.70
N ALA A 81 -14.97 -8.85 20.94
CA ALA A 81 -14.98 -8.88 19.48
C ALA A 81 -13.58 -8.74 18.87
N ILE A 82 -12.54 -8.52 19.69
CA ILE A 82 -11.18 -8.23 19.24
C ILE A 82 -10.23 -9.37 19.63
N ARG A 83 -9.77 -10.12 18.63
CA ARG A 83 -8.80 -11.21 18.79
C ARG A 83 -7.41 -10.77 18.32
N THR A 84 -6.41 -11.03 19.15
CA THR A 84 -5.00 -10.95 18.73
C THR A 84 -4.65 -12.22 17.97
N VAL A 85 -4.03 -12.07 16.79
CA VAL A 85 -3.54 -13.17 15.96
C VAL A 85 -2.17 -12.83 15.39
N ALA A 86 -1.40 -13.83 14.94
CA ALA A 86 -0.13 -13.62 14.25
C ALA A 86 0.82 -12.68 15.02
N LYS A 87 0.96 -12.93 16.33
CA LYS A 87 1.74 -12.15 17.32
C LYS A 87 1.17 -10.74 17.61
N THR A 88 1.02 -9.89 16.60
CA THR A 88 0.65 -8.46 16.73
C THR A 88 -0.55 -8.06 15.87
N GLY A 89 -1.08 -8.95 15.03
CA GLY A 89 -2.29 -8.71 14.25
C GLY A 89 -3.56 -8.65 15.11
N LEU A 90 -4.60 -8.02 14.57
CA LEU A 90 -5.93 -7.96 15.18
C LEU A 90 -7.00 -8.38 14.18
N VAL A 91 -7.91 -9.23 14.62
CA VAL A 91 -9.19 -9.49 13.96
C VAL A 91 -10.30 -8.89 14.80
N VAL A 92 -11.14 -8.07 14.16
CA VAL A 92 -12.27 -7.39 14.81
C VAL A 92 -13.56 -7.77 14.12
N ASP A 93 -14.49 -8.39 14.85
CA ASP A 93 -15.81 -8.77 14.30
C ASP A 93 -16.90 -7.83 14.83
N ILE A 94 -17.41 -6.94 13.97
CA ILE A 94 -18.55 -6.09 14.30
C ILE A 94 -19.82 -6.80 13.86
N THR A 95 -20.67 -7.13 14.83
CA THR A 95 -21.95 -7.84 14.63
C THR A 95 -23.11 -7.01 15.18
N GLY A 96 -24.30 -7.24 14.64
CA GLY A 96 -25.53 -6.60 15.13
C GLY A 96 -26.55 -7.56 15.72
N ALA A 97 -27.73 -7.00 16.00
CA ALA A 97 -28.86 -7.72 16.57
C ALA A 97 -30.20 -7.40 15.86
N ALA A 98 -30.15 -6.72 14.70
CA ALA A 98 -31.34 -6.50 13.90
C ALA A 98 -31.82 -7.83 13.28
N GLU A 99 -33.06 -7.83 12.80
CA GLU A 99 -33.66 -9.01 12.17
C GLU A 99 -32.75 -9.58 11.06
N PRO A 100 -32.52 -10.91 11.04
CA PRO A 100 -31.66 -11.53 10.04
C PRO A 100 -32.26 -11.36 8.64
N ARG A 101 -31.40 -11.21 7.63
CA ARG A 101 -31.85 -11.09 6.24
C ARG A 101 -32.35 -12.42 5.66
N GLY A 102 -32.04 -13.54 6.32
CA GLY A 102 -32.35 -14.88 5.84
C GLY A 102 -31.55 -15.22 4.58
N ASP A 103 -32.01 -16.19 3.80
CA ASP A 103 -31.25 -16.70 2.64
C ASP A 103 -31.37 -15.82 1.38
N ALA A 104 -31.97 -14.63 1.48
CA ALA A 104 -32.16 -13.70 0.37
C ALA A 104 -30.82 -13.14 -0.17
N HIS A 105 -29.78 -13.09 0.68
CA HIS A 105 -28.45 -12.60 0.30
C HIS A 105 -27.36 -13.55 0.81
N LYS A 106 -26.49 -13.99 -0.11
CA LYS A 106 -25.46 -14.99 0.19
C LYS A 106 -24.27 -14.44 0.98
N VAL A 107 -23.86 -13.20 0.71
CA VAL A 107 -22.75 -12.55 1.41
C VAL A 107 -23.20 -12.16 2.81
N ARG A 108 -22.64 -12.80 3.83
CA ARG A 108 -22.91 -12.60 5.26
C ARG A 108 -21.71 -11.94 5.95
N THR A 109 -20.50 -12.29 5.55
CA THR A 109 -19.27 -11.75 6.15
C THR A 109 -18.40 -11.06 5.11
N VAL A 110 -18.15 -9.77 5.30
CA VAL A 110 -17.19 -9.01 4.48
C VAL A 110 -16.02 -8.58 5.35
N ALA A 111 -14.80 -8.90 4.92
CA ALA A 111 -13.56 -8.52 5.57
C ALA A 111 -12.90 -7.32 4.88
N ILE A 112 -12.44 -6.33 5.66
CA ILE A 112 -11.66 -5.19 5.18
C ILE A 112 -10.28 -5.21 5.86
N ARG A 113 -9.22 -5.16 5.06
CA ARG A 113 -7.82 -5.24 5.53
C ARG A 113 -7.13 -3.87 5.55
N ALA A 114 -6.32 -3.65 6.59
CA ALA A 114 -5.24 -2.68 6.63
C ALA A 114 -3.97 -3.35 7.19
N ASP A 115 -2.85 -3.15 6.52
CA ASP A 115 -1.50 -3.48 7.03
C ASP A 115 -1.10 -2.53 8.18
N MET A 116 -0.08 -2.91 8.94
CA MET A 116 0.30 -2.23 10.19
C MET A 116 1.77 -1.86 10.29
N ASP A 117 2.66 -2.57 9.60
CA ASP A 117 4.08 -2.51 9.85
C ASP A 117 4.76 -1.32 9.16
N ALA A 118 5.93 -0.96 9.69
CA ALA A 118 6.80 0.05 9.14
C ALA A 118 8.06 -0.57 8.53
N LEU A 119 8.76 0.22 7.71
CA LEU A 119 9.99 -0.18 7.04
C LEU A 119 11.22 0.05 7.91
N ARG A 120 12.23 -0.82 7.77
CA ARG A 120 13.57 -0.66 8.39
C ARG A 120 14.42 0.37 7.61
N MET A 121 13.94 1.61 7.57
CA MET A 121 14.58 2.72 6.88
C MET A 121 14.50 3.99 7.72
N THR A 122 15.52 4.86 7.62
CA THR A 122 15.50 6.15 8.31
C THR A 122 14.74 7.17 7.48
N GLU A 123 13.70 7.78 8.09
CA GLU A 123 13.01 8.92 7.50
C GLU A 123 13.93 10.14 7.40
N LYS A 124 13.93 10.79 6.24
CA LYS A 124 14.69 12.00 5.92
C LYS A 124 13.80 13.21 5.67
N ASN A 125 12.49 13.09 5.90
CA ASN A 125 11.56 14.21 5.80
C ASN A 125 11.61 15.08 7.06
N LEU A 126 12.62 15.94 7.16
CA LEU A 126 12.85 16.77 8.35
C LEU A 126 11.78 17.86 8.56
N ALA A 127 10.93 18.11 7.56
CA ALA A 127 9.86 19.10 7.62
C ALA A 127 8.66 18.63 8.46
N LEU A 128 8.49 17.32 8.63
CA LEU A 128 7.32 16.78 9.30
C LEU A 128 7.43 16.93 10.82
N PRO A 129 6.44 17.56 11.49
CA PRO A 129 6.42 17.63 12.95
C PRO A 129 6.15 16.26 13.59
N TYR A 130 5.60 15.31 12.83
CA TYR A 130 5.29 13.94 13.22
C TYR A 130 6.23 12.91 12.60
N ARG A 131 7.40 13.30 12.10
CA ARG A 131 8.40 12.35 11.62
C ARG A 131 8.71 11.30 12.68
N SER A 132 9.14 10.12 12.24
CA SER A 132 9.60 9.03 13.07
C SER A 132 10.58 9.51 14.15
N THR A 133 10.28 9.11 15.39
CA THR A 133 11.16 9.29 16.55
C THR A 133 12.17 8.15 16.69
N HIS A 134 12.08 7.11 15.84
CA HIS A 134 12.94 5.93 15.87
C HIS A 134 13.92 5.95 14.70
N GLN A 135 15.22 6.02 14.99
CA GLN A 135 16.23 5.94 13.94
C GLN A 135 16.18 4.56 13.26
N GLY A 136 16.17 4.54 11.92
CA GLY A 136 16.18 3.30 11.15
C GLY A 136 14.82 2.62 10.99
N VAL A 137 13.72 3.22 11.45
CA VAL A 137 12.36 2.71 11.25
C VAL A 137 11.40 3.84 10.88
N ALA A 138 10.56 3.67 9.85
CA ALA A 138 9.61 4.70 9.40
C ALA A 138 8.45 4.13 8.57
N HIS A 139 7.26 4.74 8.66
CA HIS A 139 6.13 4.45 7.78
C HIS A 139 6.33 5.13 6.42
N LEU A 140 7.02 4.44 5.50
CA LEU A 140 7.32 4.96 4.16
C LEU A 140 6.49 4.30 3.05
N CYS A 141 5.49 3.50 3.41
CA CYS A 141 4.52 2.89 2.47
C CYS A 141 3.08 3.40 2.67
N GLY A 142 2.77 3.95 3.84
CA GLY A 142 1.47 4.56 4.17
C GLY A 142 0.54 3.70 5.04
N HIS A 143 1.06 2.62 5.63
CA HIS A 143 0.30 1.67 6.48
C HIS A 143 -0.32 2.37 7.71
N ASP A 144 0.30 3.45 8.20
CA ASP A 144 -0.29 4.36 9.19
C ASP A 144 -1.63 4.96 8.74
N GLY A 145 -1.72 5.36 7.47
CA GLY A 145 -2.96 5.85 6.86
C GLY A 145 -4.00 4.76 6.60
N HIS A 146 -3.56 3.55 6.26
CA HIS A 146 -4.43 2.38 6.11
C HIS A 146 -5.12 2.03 7.44
N MET A 147 -4.34 1.93 8.53
CA MET A 147 -4.85 1.71 9.88
C MET A 147 -5.82 2.81 10.33
N ALA A 148 -5.48 4.08 10.11
CA ALA A 148 -6.35 5.20 10.48
C ALA A 148 -7.70 5.16 9.74
N SER A 149 -7.68 4.81 8.44
CA SER A 149 -8.90 4.63 7.66
C SER A 149 -9.74 3.45 8.16
N LEU A 150 -9.12 2.33 8.55
CA LEU A 150 -9.83 1.16 9.07
C LEU A 150 -10.42 1.42 10.47
N ILE A 151 -9.76 2.21 11.32
CA ILE A 151 -10.34 2.71 12.58
C ILE A 151 -11.56 3.58 12.30
N GLY A 152 -11.49 4.48 11.32
CA GLY A 152 -12.64 5.31 10.93
C GLY A 152 -13.83 4.47 10.49
N LEU A 153 -13.59 3.39 9.74
CA LEU A 153 -14.63 2.42 9.40
C LEU A 153 -15.21 1.75 10.65
N ALA A 154 -14.36 1.29 11.56
CA ALA A 154 -14.79 0.67 12.82
C ALA A 154 -15.74 1.59 13.60
N VAL A 155 -15.39 2.88 13.72
CA VAL A 155 -16.22 3.90 14.39
C VAL A 155 -17.59 4.00 13.72
N LEU A 156 -17.66 4.19 12.40
CA LEU A 156 -18.93 4.39 11.72
C LEU A 156 -19.81 3.13 11.72
N VAL A 157 -19.24 1.95 11.53
CA VAL A 157 -20.02 0.70 11.55
C VAL A 157 -20.49 0.39 12.98
N GLN A 158 -19.63 0.55 13.99
CA GLN A 158 -19.99 0.27 15.39
C GLN A 158 -21.11 1.17 15.90
N ARG A 159 -21.14 2.45 15.50
CA ARG A 159 -22.24 3.40 15.81
C ARG A 159 -23.61 2.92 15.33
N ARG A 160 -23.63 2.10 14.28
CA ARG A 160 -24.83 1.54 13.67
C ARG A 160 -24.93 0.02 13.87
N ALA A 161 -24.15 -0.57 14.78
CA ALA A 161 -24.14 -2.01 14.99
C ALA A 161 -25.53 -2.57 15.32
N ALA A 162 -26.36 -1.83 16.06
CA ALA A 162 -27.74 -2.24 16.35
C ALA A 162 -28.64 -2.38 15.11
N GLN A 163 -28.27 -1.75 13.99
CA GLN A 163 -28.98 -1.84 12.71
C GLN A 163 -28.42 -2.95 11.81
N LEU A 164 -27.26 -3.52 12.14
CA LEU A 164 -26.71 -4.65 11.41
C LEU A 164 -27.58 -5.90 11.68
N PRO A 165 -27.99 -6.63 10.64
CA PRO A 165 -28.63 -7.93 10.79
C PRO A 165 -27.77 -8.87 11.63
N SER A 166 -28.39 -9.68 12.48
CA SER A 166 -27.68 -10.61 13.37
C SER A 166 -26.91 -11.72 12.63
N ASP A 167 -27.20 -11.90 11.35
CA ASP A 167 -26.58 -12.88 10.47
C ASP A 167 -25.52 -12.27 9.53
N VAL A 168 -25.10 -11.03 9.82
CA VAL A 168 -24.06 -10.28 9.12
C VAL A 168 -22.88 -9.99 10.05
N VAL A 169 -21.67 -10.13 9.51
CA VAL A 169 -20.43 -9.80 10.20
C VAL A 169 -19.59 -8.85 9.34
N VAL A 170 -19.21 -7.71 9.90
CA VAL A 170 -18.18 -6.84 9.31
C VAL A 170 -16.88 -7.16 10.01
N ARG A 171 -15.95 -7.80 9.30
CA ARG A 171 -14.65 -8.20 9.83
C ARG A 171 -13.58 -7.17 9.46
N LEU A 172 -12.80 -6.71 10.42
CA LEU A 172 -11.65 -5.83 10.19
C LEU A 172 -10.37 -6.61 10.46
N LEU A 173 -9.43 -6.57 9.53
CA LEU A 173 -8.15 -7.23 9.62
C LEU A 173 -7.06 -6.16 9.72
N PHE A 174 -6.47 -6.00 10.91
CA PHE A 174 -5.24 -5.23 11.08
C PHE A 174 -4.08 -6.21 11.02
N GLN A 175 -3.34 -6.17 9.91
CA GLN A 175 -2.35 -7.17 9.56
C GLN A 175 -0.92 -6.69 9.83
N PRO A 176 -0.09 -7.47 10.55
CA PRO A 176 1.32 -7.16 10.75
C PRO A 176 2.17 -7.56 9.54
N ALA A 177 3.42 -7.10 9.50
CA ALA A 177 4.49 -7.67 8.67
C ALA A 177 4.24 -7.83 7.15
N GLU A 178 3.51 -6.92 6.49
CA GLU A 178 3.33 -6.92 5.03
C GLU A 178 4.68 -6.74 4.30
N GLU A 179 5.52 -5.81 4.77
CA GLU A 179 6.83 -5.49 4.16
C GLU A 179 7.87 -6.61 4.38
N GLY A 180 7.49 -7.64 5.13
CA GLY A 180 8.28 -8.83 5.41
C GLY A 180 8.36 -9.13 6.91
N PRO A 181 8.36 -10.42 7.29
CA PRO A 181 8.44 -11.61 6.44
C PRO A 181 7.10 -12.15 5.91
N GLY A 182 5.99 -11.40 6.03
CA GLY A 182 4.65 -11.78 5.56
C GLY A 182 3.71 -12.10 6.73
N GLY A 183 2.62 -11.34 6.85
CA GLY A 183 1.64 -11.48 7.92
C GLY A 183 0.35 -12.20 7.55
N ALA A 184 0.02 -12.26 6.25
CA ALA A 184 -1.28 -12.77 5.81
C ALA A 184 -1.41 -14.26 6.13
N LEU A 185 -0.41 -15.05 5.76
CA LEU A 185 -0.41 -16.50 6.00
C LEU A 185 -0.51 -16.87 7.49
N PRO A 186 0.29 -16.27 8.41
CA PRO A 186 0.07 -16.47 9.85
C PRO A 186 -1.33 -16.11 10.34
N MET A 187 -1.92 -15.00 9.87
CA MET A 187 -3.28 -14.62 10.26
C MET A 187 -4.32 -15.63 9.75
N ILE A 188 -4.17 -16.10 8.51
CA ILE A 188 -5.03 -17.12 7.90
C ILE A 188 -4.93 -18.43 8.69
N ALA A 189 -3.72 -18.86 9.04
CA ALA A 189 -3.48 -20.05 9.85
C ALA A 189 -4.14 -19.98 11.24
N GLU A 190 -4.28 -18.78 11.80
CA GLU A 190 -4.98 -18.50 13.06
C GLU A 190 -6.47 -18.15 12.86
N GLY A 191 -7.02 -18.41 11.67
CA GLY A 191 -8.46 -18.40 11.40
C GLY A 191 -9.07 -17.02 11.11
N CYS A 192 -8.29 -16.03 10.67
CA CYS A 192 -8.84 -14.71 10.34
C CYS A 192 -9.82 -14.74 9.15
N MET A 193 -9.69 -15.71 8.24
CA MET A 193 -10.55 -15.86 7.06
C MET A 193 -11.72 -16.83 7.26
N ALA A 194 -11.84 -17.46 8.44
CA ALA A 194 -12.92 -18.42 8.69
C ALA A 194 -14.30 -17.73 8.56
N GLY A 195 -15.12 -18.23 7.64
CA GLY A 195 -16.47 -17.73 7.38
C GLY A 195 -16.54 -16.38 6.67
N VAL A 196 -15.44 -15.89 6.09
CA VAL A 196 -15.41 -14.69 5.24
C VAL A 196 -15.94 -15.04 3.86
N ASP A 197 -16.96 -14.32 3.38
CA ASP A 197 -17.51 -14.48 2.04
C ASP A 197 -16.79 -13.58 1.03
N GLU A 198 -16.37 -12.37 1.43
CA GLU A 198 -15.62 -11.45 0.58
C GLU A 198 -14.54 -10.69 1.36
N VAL A 199 -13.43 -10.35 0.69
CA VAL A 199 -12.32 -9.58 1.29
C VAL A 199 -11.86 -8.42 0.42
N TYR A 200 -11.60 -7.27 1.03
CA TYR A 200 -11.17 -6.06 0.34
C TYR A 200 -10.01 -5.36 1.05
N GLY A 201 -9.18 -4.69 0.27
CA GLY A 201 -8.09 -3.86 0.75
C GLY A 201 -7.80 -2.72 -0.23
N TYR A 202 -7.05 -1.72 0.23
CA TYR A 202 -6.56 -0.66 -0.64
C TYR A 202 -5.12 -0.32 -0.29
N HIS A 203 -4.42 0.28 -1.25
CA HIS A 203 -3.13 0.92 -1.00
C HIS A 203 -3.14 2.36 -1.51
N ASN A 204 -2.53 3.30 -0.78
CA ASN A 204 -2.27 4.64 -1.33
C ASN A 204 -1.22 4.60 -2.45
N TRP A 205 -1.41 5.35 -3.52
CA TRP A 205 -0.45 5.40 -4.63
C TRP A 205 -0.04 6.84 -4.94
N PRO A 206 1.16 7.27 -4.50
CA PRO A 206 1.60 8.67 -4.60
C PRO A 206 1.80 9.20 -6.02
N SER A 207 1.90 8.34 -7.04
CA SER A 207 1.98 8.78 -8.44
C SER A 207 0.62 9.15 -9.04
N VAL A 208 -0.48 8.67 -8.45
CA VAL A 208 -1.84 8.87 -8.94
C VAL A 208 -2.44 10.13 -8.32
N PRO A 209 -3.10 11.01 -9.11
CA PRO A 209 -3.74 12.22 -8.58
C PRO A 209 -4.72 11.93 -7.44
N LEU A 210 -4.68 12.75 -6.40
CA LEU A 210 -5.66 12.70 -5.31
C LEU A 210 -7.09 12.75 -5.87
N GLY A 211 -7.96 11.88 -5.38
CA GLY A 211 -9.33 11.74 -5.87
C GLY A 211 -9.47 10.91 -7.15
N HIS A 212 -8.41 10.17 -7.53
CA HIS A 212 -8.48 9.11 -8.54
C HIS A 212 -8.28 7.74 -7.90
N MET A 213 -8.84 6.71 -8.54
CA MET A 213 -8.75 5.32 -8.12
C MET A 213 -8.36 4.42 -9.28
N TRP A 214 -7.46 3.47 -9.04
CA TRP A 214 -7.13 2.42 -9.99
C TRP A 214 -7.56 1.04 -9.52
N VAL A 215 -8.26 0.33 -10.40
CA VAL A 215 -8.72 -1.05 -10.16
C VAL A 215 -8.79 -1.80 -11.49
N THR A 216 -8.43 -3.08 -11.47
CA THR A 216 -8.58 -4.00 -12.60
C THR A 216 -9.11 -5.33 -12.09
N GLU A 217 -9.82 -6.07 -12.95
CA GLU A 217 -10.04 -7.51 -12.74
C GLU A 217 -8.77 -8.29 -13.12
N GLY A 218 -8.61 -9.50 -12.57
CA GLY A 218 -7.45 -10.34 -12.82
C GLY A 218 -6.16 -9.81 -12.15
N PRO A 219 -4.98 -10.12 -12.71
CA PRO A 219 -3.70 -9.71 -12.15
C PRO A 219 -3.61 -8.19 -11.97
N MET A 220 -3.26 -7.77 -10.76
CA MET A 220 -3.11 -6.37 -10.36
C MET A 220 -1.71 -6.05 -9.87
N MET A 221 -1.11 -6.93 -9.06
CA MET A 221 0.26 -6.80 -8.55
C MET A 221 1.05 -8.09 -8.78
N GLY A 222 2.35 -7.97 -9.00
CA GLY A 222 3.21 -9.05 -9.45
C GLY A 222 3.68 -10.01 -8.34
N HIS A 223 4.06 -11.21 -8.79
CA HIS A 223 4.71 -12.23 -7.98
C HIS A 223 6.24 -12.02 -8.01
N PRO A 224 6.87 -11.65 -6.87
CA PRO A 224 8.32 -11.60 -6.75
C PRO A 224 8.93 -12.96 -6.38
N ALA A 225 10.11 -13.25 -6.92
CA ALA A 225 11.01 -14.26 -6.36
C ALA A 225 12.43 -13.73 -6.27
N GLU A 226 13.21 -14.25 -5.32
CA GLU A 226 14.62 -13.94 -5.15
C GLU A 226 15.46 -15.16 -5.48
N PHE A 227 16.58 -14.97 -6.18
CA PHE A 227 17.47 -16.05 -6.51
C PHE A 227 18.91 -15.76 -6.09
N THR A 228 19.64 -16.85 -5.83
CA THR A 228 21.08 -16.88 -5.59
C THR A 228 21.68 -17.96 -6.48
N ILE A 229 22.73 -17.61 -7.21
CA ILE A 229 23.54 -18.52 -8.02
C ILE A 229 24.97 -18.43 -7.50
N LYS A 230 25.47 -19.50 -6.89
CA LYS A 230 26.87 -19.61 -6.48
C LYS A 230 27.63 -20.48 -7.47
N ILE A 231 28.47 -19.86 -8.29
CA ILE A 231 29.28 -20.52 -9.32
C ILE A 231 30.61 -20.92 -8.68
N LYS A 232 30.97 -22.20 -8.82
CA LYS A 232 32.21 -22.81 -8.31
C LYS A 232 33.10 -23.21 -9.48
N GLY A 233 34.27 -22.59 -9.55
CA GLY A 233 35.31 -22.87 -10.52
C GLY A 233 36.52 -23.52 -9.85
N ARG A 234 37.71 -23.08 -10.28
CA ARG A 234 39.00 -23.43 -9.69
C ARG A 234 39.93 -22.24 -9.84
N GLY A 235 40.34 -21.64 -8.73
CA GLY A 235 41.17 -20.46 -8.73
C GLY A 235 42.57 -20.71 -9.27
N GLY A 236 43.31 -19.62 -9.50
CA GLY A 236 44.66 -19.69 -10.02
C GLY A 236 45.29 -18.33 -10.28
N HIS A 237 46.56 -18.31 -10.66
CA HIS A 237 47.23 -17.08 -11.05
C HIS A 237 46.66 -16.58 -12.38
N GLY A 238 46.35 -15.27 -12.47
CA GLY A 238 45.75 -14.67 -13.67
C GLY A 238 46.61 -14.73 -14.95
N SER A 239 47.88 -15.16 -14.84
CA SER A 239 48.79 -15.36 -15.98
C SER A 239 48.89 -16.83 -16.42
N GLN A 240 48.18 -17.73 -15.72
CA GLN A 240 48.14 -19.16 -16.00
C GLN A 240 46.67 -19.65 -16.09
N PRO A 241 45.82 -19.04 -16.93
CA PRO A 241 44.40 -19.35 -16.97
C PRO A 241 44.11 -20.81 -17.38
N GLN A 242 45.00 -21.46 -18.13
CA GLN A 242 44.84 -22.85 -18.58
C GLN A 242 44.80 -23.89 -17.44
N VAL A 243 45.25 -23.54 -16.23
CA VAL A 243 45.15 -24.42 -15.04
C VAL A 243 43.97 -24.06 -14.13
N ALA A 244 43.23 -23.00 -14.43
CA ALA A 244 42.07 -22.53 -13.67
C ALA A 244 40.75 -22.85 -14.38
N VAL A 245 39.63 -22.70 -13.67
CA VAL A 245 38.28 -22.59 -14.24
C VAL A 245 37.74 -21.28 -13.71
N ASP A 246 37.65 -20.26 -14.56
CA ASP A 246 37.37 -18.88 -14.15
C ASP A 246 35.87 -18.64 -13.91
N PRO A 247 35.39 -18.54 -12.65
CA PRO A 247 33.98 -18.32 -12.37
C PRO A 247 33.51 -16.90 -12.74
N VAL A 248 34.43 -15.93 -12.91
CA VAL A 248 34.09 -14.57 -13.39
C VAL A 248 33.65 -14.64 -14.84
N LEU A 249 34.42 -15.31 -15.70
CA LEU A 249 34.06 -15.51 -17.10
C LEU A 249 32.74 -16.29 -17.23
N VAL A 250 32.58 -17.37 -16.46
CA VAL A 250 31.35 -18.18 -16.47
C VAL A 250 30.14 -17.34 -16.06
N SER A 251 30.28 -16.50 -15.02
CA SER A 251 29.19 -15.64 -14.56
C SER A 251 28.71 -14.66 -15.64
N ALA A 252 29.63 -14.09 -16.44
CA ALA A 252 29.26 -13.19 -17.52
C ALA A 252 28.40 -13.90 -18.58
N HIS A 253 28.74 -15.13 -18.93
CA HIS A 253 27.93 -15.94 -19.85
C HIS A 253 26.57 -16.31 -19.25
N VAL A 254 26.51 -16.64 -17.95
CA VAL A 254 25.24 -16.88 -17.24
C VAL A 254 24.35 -15.64 -17.28
N ILE A 255 24.88 -14.46 -16.91
CA ILE A 255 24.12 -13.19 -16.90
C ILE A 255 23.52 -12.89 -18.27
N ILE A 256 24.31 -13.03 -19.34
CA ILE A 256 23.86 -12.81 -20.73
C ILE A 256 22.76 -13.80 -21.10
N ALA A 257 22.94 -15.08 -20.79
CA ALA A 257 21.99 -16.11 -21.17
C ALA A 257 20.67 -16.02 -20.39
N LEU A 258 20.68 -15.59 -19.13
CA LEU A 258 19.45 -15.36 -18.35
C LEU A 258 18.50 -14.36 -19.06
N GLN A 259 19.02 -13.43 -19.86
CA GLN A 259 18.21 -12.50 -20.65
C GLN A 259 17.38 -13.21 -21.74
N SER A 260 17.74 -14.45 -22.12
CA SER A 260 16.97 -15.26 -23.07
C SER A 260 15.66 -15.77 -22.48
N ILE A 261 15.50 -15.75 -21.16
CA ILE A 261 14.29 -16.26 -20.49
C ILE A 261 13.10 -15.39 -20.89
N VAL A 262 13.14 -14.10 -20.55
CA VAL A 262 12.07 -13.15 -20.91
C VAL A 262 11.98 -13.00 -22.43
N SER A 263 13.13 -12.84 -23.10
CA SER A 263 13.10 -12.52 -24.52
C SER A 263 12.67 -13.68 -25.41
N ARG A 264 12.98 -14.95 -25.08
CA ARG A 264 12.79 -16.12 -25.97
C ARG A 264 11.99 -17.29 -25.36
N SER A 265 11.75 -17.32 -24.05
CA SER A 265 11.05 -18.44 -23.38
C SER A 265 9.66 -18.06 -22.89
N VAL A 266 9.45 -16.81 -22.49
CA VAL A 266 8.16 -16.27 -22.07
C VAL A 266 7.34 -15.84 -23.29
N HIS A 267 6.03 -16.11 -23.29
CA HIS A 267 5.16 -15.73 -24.39
C HIS A 267 5.10 -14.19 -24.52
N PRO A 268 5.16 -13.58 -25.72
CA PRO A 268 5.29 -12.12 -25.89
C PRO A 268 4.15 -11.25 -25.34
N ARG A 269 3.03 -11.86 -24.94
CA ARG A 269 1.90 -11.16 -24.28
C ARG A 269 1.95 -11.23 -22.76
N GLU A 270 2.82 -12.06 -22.21
CA GLU A 270 3.00 -12.18 -20.77
C GLU A 270 4.05 -11.19 -20.29
N GLN A 271 3.95 -10.79 -19.03
CA GLN A 271 4.93 -9.90 -18.40
C GLN A 271 5.85 -10.71 -17.50
N ALA A 272 7.15 -10.48 -17.65
CA ALA A 272 8.17 -11.09 -16.82
C ALA A 272 9.40 -10.18 -16.71
N VAL A 273 10.05 -10.21 -15.55
CA VAL A 273 11.35 -9.57 -15.31
C VAL A 273 12.28 -10.61 -14.71
N VAL A 274 13.53 -10.63 -15.18
CA VAL A 274 14.63 -11.36 -14.54
C VAL A 274 15.78 -10.36 -14.43
N SER A 275 16.18 -10.03 -13.20
CA SER A 275 17.23 -9.04 -12.94
C SER A 275 18.29 -9.65 -12.05
N VAL A 276 19.52 -9.72 -12.54
CA VAL A 276 20.70 -9.95 -11.70
C VAL A 276 21.09 -8.61 -11.10
N THR A 277 21.01 -8.48 -9.78
CA THR A 277 21.17 -7.20 -9.07
C THR A 277 22.50 -7.10 -8.34
N THR A 278 23.17 -8.22 -8.08
CA THR A 278 24.51 -8.22 -7.47
C THR A 278 25.44 -9.22 -8.13
N VAL A 279 26.74 -8.91 -8.10
CA VAL A 279 27.83 -9.76 -8.58
C VAL A 279 28.98 -9.64 -7.57
N HIS A 280 29.33 -10.74 -6.90
CA HIS A 280 30.37 -10.76 -5.87
C HIS A 280 31.35 -11.91 -6.10
N GLY A 281 32.62 -11.60 -6.36
CA GLY A 281 33.70 -12.58 -6.50
C GLY A 281 35.06 -11.92 -6.75
N GLY A 282 36.14 -12.60 -6.32
CA GLY A 282 37.51 -12.09 -6.42
C GLY A 282 37.89 -11.08 -5.34
N GLU A 283 39.16 -11.09 -4.95
CA GLU A 283 39.71 -10.17 -3.93
C GLU A 283 40.92 -9.37 -4.46
N VAL A 284 41.71 -9.96 -5.36
CA VAL A 284 42.97 -9.40 -5.84
C VAL A 284 43.02 -9.45 -7.37
N ALA A 285 43.54 -8.39 -8.00
CA ALA A 285 43.48 -8.18 -9.44
C ALA A 285 44.23 -9.24 -10.30
N ASN A 286 45.20 -9.95 -9.74
CA ASN A 286 46.02 -10.94 -10.45
C ASN A 286 45.66 -12.40 -10.10
N VAL A 287 44.52 -12.64 -9.45
CA VAL A 287 44.06 -13.96 -9.04
C VAL A 287 42.68 -14.24 -9.63
N ILE A 288 42.54 -15.40 -10.27
CA ILE A 288 41.24 -15.97 -10.63
C ILE A 288 40.66 -16.60 -9.36
N PRO A 289 39.45 -16.22 -8.92
CA PRO A 289 38.87 -16.76 -7.69
C PRO A 289 38.36 -18.20 -7.85
N ASP A 290 38.15 -18.87 -6.71
CA ASP A 290 37.54 -20.22 -6.68
C ASP A 290 36.02 -20.19 -6.91
N GLU A 291 35.35 -19.10 -6.55
CA GLU A 291 33.89 -18.96 -6.64
C GLU A 291 33.43 -17.53 -6.89
N LEU A 292 32.18 -17.39 -7.33
CA LEU A 292 31.47 -16.12 -7.51
C LEU A 292 29.98 -16.31 -7.19
N THR A 293 29.37 -15.32 -6.56
CA THR A 293 27.93 -15.32 -6.25
C THR A 293 27.20 -14.23 -7.02
N LEU A 294 26.09 -14.61 -7.67
CA LEU A 294 25.10 -13.72 -8.25
C LEU A 294 23.84 -13.76 -7.38
N THR A 295 23.26 -12.60 -7.08
CA THR A 295 21.89 -12.53 -6.55
C THR A 295 21.04 -11.65 -7.43
N GLY A 296 19.73 -11.89 -7.36
CA GLY A 296 18.79 -11.17 -8.20
C GLY A 296 17.36 -11.50 -7.86
N THR A 297 16.47 -10.97 -8.68
CA THR A 297 15.03 -11.09 -8.48
C THR A 297 14.29 -11.28 -9.78
N THR A 298 13.13 -11.94 -9.71
CA THR A 298 12.21 -12.10 -10.81
C THR A 298 10.87 -11.45 -10.48
N ARG A 299 10.12 -11.06 -11.52
CA ARG A 299 8.72 -10.64 -11.42
C ARG A 299 7.92 -11.34 -12.51
N ASP A 300 6.69 -11.71 -12.21
CA ASP A 300 5.72 -12.22 -13.17
C ASP A 300 4.29 -11.90 -12.70
N LEU A 301 3.31 -12.19 -13.55
CA LEU A 301 1.88 -11.98 -13.28
C LEU A 301 1.06 -13.26 -13.32
N ASN A 302 1.70 -14.42 -13.49
CA ASN A 302 1.01 -15.70 -13.47
C ASN A 302 1.98 -16.84 -13.12
N ALA A 303 1.46 -17.83 -12.41
CA ALA A 303 2.26 -18.96 -11.91
C ALA A 303 2.90 -19.81 -13.02
N GLU A 304 2.30 -19.87 -14.21
CA GLU A 304 2.85 -20.62 -15.35
C GLU A 304 4.12 -19.96 -15.89
N VAL A 305 4.16 -18.63 -15.94
CA VAL A 305 5.32 -17.83 -16.32
C VAL A 305 6.43 -17.98 -15.28
N TYR A 306 6.09 -17.95 -13.98
CA TYR A 306 7.07 -18.25 -12.94
C TYR A 306 7.69 -19.65 -13.13
N ALA A 307 6.87 -20.67 -13.39
CA ALA A 307 7.37 -22.03 -13.63
C ALA A 307 8.32 -22.11 -14.84
N VAL A 308 8.03 -21.36 -15.92
CA VAL A 308 8.94 -21.22 -17.07
C VAL A 308 10.24 -20.53 -16.65
N ILE A 309 10.18 -19.42 -15.91
CA ILE A 309 11.36 -18.70 -15.44
C ILE A 309 12.24 -19.62 -14.60
N GLU A 310 11.70 -20.25 -13.56
CA GLU A 310 12.44 -21.14 -12.68
C GLU A 310 13.10 -22.29 -13.46
N ALA A 311 12.34 -22.98 -14.31
CA ALA A 311 12.86 -24.09 -15.11
C ALA A 311 14.00 -23.64 -16.02
N ARG A 312 13.84 -22.50 -16.72
CA ARG A 312 14.85 -21.99 -17.64
C ARG A 312 16.09 -21.48 -16.90
N MET A 313 15.95 -20.83 -15.75
CA MET A 313 17.08 -20.43 -14.92
C MET A 313 17.90 -21.65 -14.50
N ARG A 314 17.25 -22.69 -13.98
CA ARG A 314 17.90 -23.96 -13.59
C ARG A 314 18.69 -24.56 -14.75
N THR A 315 18.07 -24.68 -15.93
CA THR A 315 18.73 -25.24 -17.12
C THR A 315 19.92 -24.38 -17.56
N ILE A 316 19.74 -23.07 -17.72
CA ILE A 316 20.77 -22.17 -18.24
C ILE A 316 21.99 -22.15 -17.32
N VAL A 317 21.78 -22.01 -16.01
CA VAL A 317 22.87 -21.97 -15.02
C VAL A 317 23.67 -23.27 -15.05
N ALA A 318 23.00 -24.42 -14.99
CA ALA A 318 23.66 -25.71 -15.01
C ALA A 318 24.45 -25.95 -16.30
N SER A 319 23.81 -25.75 -17.47
CA SER A 319 24.43 -26.03 -18.76
C SER A 319 25.61 -25.11 -19.09
N ILE A 320 25.54 -23.82 -18.72
CA ILE A 320 26.68 -22.92 -18.94
C ILE A 320 27.83 -23.26 -18.01
N CYS A 321 27.56 -23.52 -16.73
CA CYS A 321 28.64 -23.90 -15.81
C CYS A 321 29.35 -25.18 -16.31
N GLU A 322 28.58 -26.21 -16.69
CA GLU A 322 29.13 -27.45 -17.23
C GLU A 322 29.97 -27.22 -18.49
N ALA A 323 29.50 -26.38 -19.44
CA ALA A 323 30.21 -26.09 -20.69
C ALA A 323 31.60 -25.45 -20.47
N PHE A 324 31.78 -24.73 -19.36
CA PHE A 324 33.06 -24.13 -18.99
C PHE A 324 33.85 -24.95 -17.95
N GLY A 325 33.38 -26.15 -17.57
CA GLY A 325 34.02 -27.00 -16.56
C GLY A 325 33.82 -26.54 -15.11
N ALA A 326 32.83 -25.68 -14.86
CA ALA A 326 32.44 -25.19 -13.55
C ALA A 326 31.19 -25.94 -13.03
N SER A 327 30.79 -25.66 -11.80
CA SER A 327 29.51 -26.10 -11.23
C SER A 327 28.77 -24.94 -10.58
N ALA A 328 27.49 -25.10 -10.26
CA ALA A 328 26.75 -24.06 -9.56
C ALA A 328 25.77 -24.63 -8.53
N GLU A 329 25.61 -23.92 -7.43
CA GLU A 329 24.49 -24.05 -6.51
C GLU A 329 23.46 -22.98 -6.86
N PHE A 330 22.22 -23.40 -7.08
CA PHE A 330 21.13 -22.51 -7.46
C PHE A 330 19.96 -22.64 -6.50
N SER A 331 19.51 -21.50 -5.97
CA SER A 331 18.26 -21.40 -5.23
C SER A 331 17.44 -20.23 -5.74
N ILE A 332 16.15 -20.44 -5.92
CA ILE A 332 15.15 -19.40 -6.13
C ILE A 332 14.03 -19.61 -5.11
N ARG A 333 13.55 -18.52 -4.51
CA ARG A 333 12.52 -18.53 -3.48
C ARG A 333 11.44 -17.53 -3.86
N PRO A 334 10.19 -17.96 -4.11
CA PRO A 334 9.09 -17.03 -4.26
C PRO A 334 8.84 -16.32 -2.93
N SER A 335 8.39 -15.06 -2.97
CA SER A 335 7.94 -14.34 -1.78
C SER A 335 6.42 -14.36 -1.68
N TYR A 336 5.70 -13.55 -2.46
CA TYR A 336 4.24 -13.45 -2.42
C TYR A 336 3.60 -13.85 -3.75
N ALA A 337 2.37 -14.33 -3.71
CA ALA A 337 1.57 -14.64 -4.90
C ALA A 337 1.15 -13.36 -5.66
N VAL A 338 0.67 -13.54 -6.88
CA VAL A 338 0.06 -12.46 -7.68
C VAL A 338 -1.18 -11.96 -6.95
N VAL A 339 -1.35 -10.65 -6.81
CA VAL A 339 -2.63 -10.09 -6.37
C VAL A 339 -3.58 -10.17 -7.55
N GLU A 340 -4.53 -11.12 -7.49
CA GLU A 340 -5.49 -11.37 -8.55
C GLU A 340 -6.91 -11.02 -8.09
N ASN A 341 -7.43 -9.91 -8.60
CA ASN A 341 -8.76 -9.45 -8.24
C ASN A 341 -9.85 -10.29 -8.92
N HIS A 342 -10.86 -10.67 -8.14
CA HIS A 342 -12.02 -11.39 -8.66
C HIS A 342 -12.92 -10.43 -9.44
N ALA A 343 -13.41 -10.87 -10.60
CA ALA A 343 -14.09 -10.00 -11.57
C ALA A 343 -15.32 -9.27 -10.98
N GLU A 344 -16.18 -9.99 -10.24
CA GLU A 344 -17.38 -9.40 -9.63
C GLU A 344 -17.02 -8.32 -8.59
N GLN A 345 -16.05 -8.62 -7.72
CA GLN A 345 -15.63 -7.73 -6.65
C GLN A 345 -14.88 -6.50 -7.19
N ALA A 346 -14.04 -6.67 -8.21
CA ALA A 346 -13.39 -5.57 -8.92
C ALA A 346 -14.41 -4.66 -9.62
N ALA A 347 -15.44 -5.24 -10.23
CA ALA A 347 -16.52 -4.49 -10.86
C ALA A 347 -17.33 -3.68 -9.83
N ALA A 348 -17.62 -4.26 -8.66
CA ALA A 348 -18.29 -3.55 -7.56
C ALA A 348 -17.45 -2.35 -7.06
N VAL A 349 -16.14 -2.56 -6.82
CA VAL A 349 -15.21 -1.47 -6.46
C VAL A 349 -15.21 -0.38 -7.53
N ARG A 350 -15.09 -0.75 -8.81
CA ARG A 350 -15.09 0.20 -9.93
C ARG A 350 -16.40 1.01 -10.00
N ALA A 351 -17.55 0.33 -9.92
CA ALA A 351 -18.87 0.96 -10.01
C ALA A 351 -19.11 1.91 -8.84
N LEU A 352 -18.75 1.49 -7.62
CA LEU A 352 -18.81 2.35 -6.45
C LEU A 352 -17.89 3.56 -6.64
N GLY A 353 -16.62 3.36 -6.97
CA GLY A 353 -15.68 4.45 -7.19
C GLY A 353 -16.17 5.45 -8.25
N ALA A 354 -16.73 4.97 -9.35
CA ALA A 354 -17.25 5.83 -10.42
C ALA A 354 -18.43 6.69 -9.94
N ARG A 355 -19.32 6.13 -9.13
CA ARG A 355 -20.41 6.89 -8.49
C ARG A 355 -19.90 7.97 -7.53
N LEU A 356 -18.77 7.74 -6.87
CA LEU A 356 -18.22 8.61 -5.83
C LEU A 356 -17.25 9.68 -6.35
N LEU A 357 -16.43 9.32 -7.34
CA LEU A 357 -15.35 10.16 -7.87
C LEU A 357 -15.66 10.72 -9.26
N GLY A 358 -16.63 10.15 -9.97
CA GLY A 358 -16.84 10.37 -11.40
C GLY A 358 -16.14 9.29 -12.24
N GLU A 359 -16.77 8.91 -13.35
CA GLU A 359 -16.28 7.87 -14.26
C GLU A 359 -14.87 8.18 -14.78
N GLU A 360 -14.54 9.46 -14.97
CA GLU A 360 -13.25 9.92 -15.49
C GLU A 360 -12.09 9.75 -14.49
N ARG A 361 -12.40 9.54 -13.20
CA ARG A 361 -11.40 9.41 -12.13
C ARG A 361 -11.17 7.97 -11.71
N VAL A 362 -11.88 7.02 -12.31
CA VAL A 362 -11.71 5.60 -12.08
C VAL A 362 -11.24 4.92 -13.36
N SER A 363 -10.09 4.28 -13.32
CA SER A 363 -9.56 3.54 -14.47
C SER A 363 -8.69 2.38 -14.04
N LYS A 364 -8.09 1.65 -14.99
CA LYS A 364 -7.04 0.68 -14.67
C LYS A 364 -5.64 1.31 -14.58
N GLY A 365 -5.47 2.55 -15.06
CA GLY A 365 -4.16 3.21 -15.11
C GLY A 365 -3.08 2.33 -15.74
N ASP A 366 -1.96 2.22 -15.02
CA ASP A 366 -0.81 1.38 -15.37
C ASP A 366 -0.87 -0.02 -14.75
N LEU A 367 -2.02 -0.43 -14.18
CA LEU A 367 -2.17 -1.80 -13.68
C LEU A 367 -2.14 -2.81 -14.85
N PRO A 368 -1.58 -4.01 -14.63
CA PRO A 368 -0.91 -4.46 -13.41
C PRO A 368 0.48 -3.83 -13.19
N ILE A 369 0.83 -3.63 -11.91
CA ILE A 369 2.17 -3.19 -11.49
C ILE A 369 2.99 -4.40 -10.99
N LEU A 370 4.31 -4.37 -11.13
CA LEU A 370 5.19 -5.47 -10.66
C LEU A 370 5.68 -5.28 -9.21
N GLY A 371 4.98 -4.46 -8.42
CA GLY A 371 5.08 -4.49 -6.96
C GLY A 371 4.51 -5.79 -6.40
N ALA A 372 4.86 -6.13 -5.17
CA ALA A 372 4.36 -7.31 -4.48
C ALA A 372 3.46 -6.88 -3.32
N GLU A 373 2.55 -7.75 -2.91
CA GLU A 373 1.65 -7.51 -1.78
C GLU A 373 1.11 -8.88 -1.29
N ASP A 374 1.20 -9.11 0.03
CA ASP A 374 0.80 -10.39 0.63
C ASP A 374 -0.73 -10.50 0.81
N PHE A 375 -1.50 -9.44 0.53
CA PHE A 375 -2.96 -9.49 0.38
C PHE A 375 -3.43 -10.55 -0.63
N SER A 376 -2.57 -10.92 -1.58
CA SER A 376 -2.79 -12.05 -2.50
C SER A 376 -3.24 -13.33 -1.78
N TYR A 377 -2.73 -13.60 -0.58
CA TYR A 377 -3.12 -14.78 0.20
C TYR A 377 -4.56 -14.72 0.72
N PHE A 378 -5.10 -13.55 1.06
CA PHE A 378 -6.52 -13.46 1.43
C PHE A 378 -7.43 -13.70 0.23
N LEU A 379 -7.01 -13.27 -0.97
CA LEU A 379 -7.75 -13.51 -2.20
C LEU A 379 -7.79 -14.99 -2.60
N HIS A 380 -6.85 -15.80 -2.12
CA HIS A 380 -6.93 -17.26 -2.28
C HIS A 380 -8.00 -17.90 -1.38
N GLU A 381 -8.33 -17.27 -0.25
CA GLU A 381 -9.29 -17.81 0.72
C GLU A 381 -10.73 -17.37 0.43
N ALA A 382 -10.93 -16.15 -0.08
CA ALA A 382 -12.25 -15.60 -0.40
C ALA A 382 -12.20 -14.66 -1.61
N PRO A 383 -13.27 -14.59 -2.42
CA PRO A 383 -13.34 -13.64 -3.52
C PRO A 383 -13.24 -12.20 -3.01
N GLY A 384 -12.56 -11.35 -3.77
CA GLY A 384 -12.20 -10.04 -3.27
C GLY A 384 -11.57 -9.12 -4.29
N ALA A 385 -11.31 -7.89 -3.86
CA ALA A 385 -10.60 -6.90 -4.65
C ALA A 385 -9.68 -6.01 -3.83
N PHE A 386 -8.50 -5.78 -4.37
CA PHE A 386 -7.53 -4.77 -3.98
C PHE A 386 -7.58 -3.61 -4.98
N PHE A 387 -7.34 -2.38 -4.54
CA PHE A 387 -7.33 -1.21 -5.44
C PHE A 387 -6.39 -0.12 -4.92
N LEU A 388 -6.04 0.80 -5.81
CA LEU A 388 -5.13 1.91 -5.49
C LEU A 388 -5.88 3.23 -5.39
N LEU A 389 -5.58 4.00 -4.35
CA LEU A 389 -6.10 5.37 -4.18
C LEU A 389 -5.01 6.40 -4.39
N GLY A 390 -5.27 7.38 -5.25
CA GLY A 390 -4.30 8.43 -5.54
C GLY A 390 -4.01 9.33 -4.35
N GLY A 391 -2.72 9.59 -4.13
CA GLY A 391 -2.23 10.48 -3.08
C GLY A 391 -1.57 11.76 -3.58
N LYS A 392 -1.40 11.93 -4.89
CA LYS A 392 -0.62 13.04 -5.45
C LYS A 392 -1.38 14.36 -5.38
N GLU A 393 -0.85 15.32 -4.64
CA GLU A 393 -1.38 16.69 -4.65
C GLU A 393 -0.89 17.47 -5.87
N ALA A 394 -1.81 18.15 -6.58
CA ALA A 394 -1.46 18.95 -7.77
C ALA A 394 -0.50 20.11 -7.46
N ALA A 395 -0.58 20.66 -6.24
CA ALA A 395 0.27 21.76 -5.77
C ALA A 395 1.73 21.35 -5.50
N VAL A 396 2.01 20.05 -5.38
CA VAL A 396 3.35 19.54 -5.06
C VAL A 396 3.97 18.95 -6.34
N GLN A 397 4.88 19.69 -6.96
CA GLN A 397 5.57 19.27 -8.19
C GLN A 397 6.98 18.73 -7.88
N GLY A 398 7.30 17.56 -8.45
CA GLY A 398 8.63 16.94 -8.37
C GLY A 398 8.78 15.85 -7.31
N LEU A 399 9.81 15.00 -7.47
CA LEU A 399 10.35 14.18 -6.38
C LEU A 399 11.09 15.13 -5.43
N ALA A 400 10.98 14.94 -4.11
CA ALA A 400 11.70 15.78 -3.14
C ALA A 400 13.16 15.97 -3.57
N ALA A 401 13.54 17.21 -3.90
CA ALA A 401 14.92 17.55 -4.12
C ALA A 401 15.63 17.49 -2.77
N TYR A 402 16.60 16.59 -2.61
CA TYR A 402 17.56 16.66 -1.51
C TYR A 402 18.46 17.88 -1.74
N GLY A 403 17.92 19.07 -1.47
CA GLY A 403 18.58 20.36 -1.70
C GLY A 403 18.94 21.05 -0.40
N ASN A 404 20.24 21.09 -0.11
CA ASN A 404 20.93 22.18 0.61
C ASN A 404 20.42 22.55 2.02
N GLY A 405 19.69 21.66 2.71
CA GLY A 405 19.19 21.95 4.06
C GLY A 405 17.94 22.84 4.10
N GLN A 406 17.23 23.02 2.98
CA GLN A 406 15.89 23.60 2.99
C GLN A 406 14.86 22.48 2.83
N ALA A 407 14.03 22.32 3.87
CA ALA A 407 12.92 21.37 3.88
C ALA A 407 11.93 21.69 2.75
N ALA A 408 11.65 20.72 1.87
CA ALA A 408 10.45 20.80 1.04
C ALA A 408 9.24 20.65 1.98
N GLU A 409 8.30 21.59 1.94
CA GLU A 409 7.15 21.64 2.86
C GLU A 409 6.21 20.42 2.74
N ARG A 410 6.19 19.76 1.58
CA ARG A 410 5.51 18.48 1.30
C ARG A 410 6.17 17.73 0.16
N SER A 411 6.07 16.40 0.15
CA SER A 411 6.73 15.51 -0.79
C SER A 411 5.73 14.52 -1.42
N ASN A 412 5.63 14.50 -2.75
CA ASN A 412 4.89 13.48 -3.52
C ASN A 412 5.83 12.33 -3.94
N CYS A 413 6.69 11.87 -3.03
CA CYS A 413 7.57 10.75 -3.31
C CYS A 413 6.81 9.41 -3.36
N MET A 414 7.30 8.49 -4.18
CA MET A 414 6.81 7.11 -4.18
C MET A 414 7.05 6.44 -2.83
N CYS A 415 6.28 5.37 -2.56
CA CYS A 415 6.51 4.47 -1.45
C CYS A 415 7.98 4.03 -1.39
N HIS A 416 8.47 3.77 -0.19
CA HIS A 416 9.84 3.37 0.15
C HIS A 416 10.91 4.46 -0.07
N ASN A 417 10.52 5.66 -0.49
CA ASN A 417 11.41 6.81 -0.47
C ASN A 417 11.56 7.34 0.97
N THR A 418 12.78 7.68 1.39
CA THR A 418 13.03 8.22 2.74
C THR A 418 12.35 9.57 3.02
N ALA A 419 11.80 10.25 2.00
CA ALA A 419 11.02 11.48 2.13
C ALA A 419 9.53 11.29 1.81
N PHE A 420 9.01 10.05 1.80
CA PHE A 420 7.58 9.78 1.63
C PHE A 420 6.77 10.36 2.81
N ASP A 421 5.54 10.82 2.53
CA ASP A 421 4.50 11.10 3.52
C ASP A 421 3.15 10.66 2.94
N PHE A 422 2.29 10.12 3.80
CA PHE A 422 0.93 9.75 3.45
C PHE A 422 0.06 11.00 3.25
N ASN A 423 -0.83 11.00 2.25
CA ASN A 423 -1.76 12.10 2.04
C ASN A 423 -3.03 11.92 2.91
N ASP A 424 -3.15 12.72 3.98
CA ASP A 424 -4.30 12.72 4.91
C ASP A 424 -5.67 12.84 4.22
N ASN A 425 -5.73 13.46 3.05
CA ASN A 425 -6.97 13.63 2.30
C ASN A 425 -7.54 12.33 1.73
N ILE A 426 -6.78 11.22 1.78
CA ILE A 426 -7.28 9.90 1.45
C ILE A 426 -8.22 9.37 2.54
N ILE A 427 -7.98 9.69 3.83
CA ILE A 427 -8.70 9.11 4.97
C ILE A 427 -10.22 9.32 4.89
N PRO A 428 -10.75 10.55 4.68
CA PRO A 428 -12.20 10.76 4.58
C PRO A 428 -12.84 9.89 3.49
N PHE A 429 -12.17 9.80 2.34
CA PHE A 429 -12.68 9.03 1.22
C PHE A 429 -12.64 7.53 1.49
N ALA A 430 -11.52 7.01 1.96
CA ALA A 430 -11.37 5.58 2.24
C ALA A 430 -12.41 5.12 3.27
N VAL A 431 -12.60 5.89 4.36
CA VAL A 431 -13.62 5.60 5.38
C VAL A 431 -15.02 5.55 4.77
N CYS A 432 -15.43 6.59 4.02
CA CYS A 432 -16.75 6.63 3.40
C CYS A 432 -16.93 5.54 2.33
N PHE A 433 -15.89 5.28 1.53
CA PHE A 433 -15.89 4.24 0.50
C PHE A 433 -16.15 2.87 1.13
N TRP A 434 -15.46 2.54 2.23
CA TRP A 434 -15.66 1.28 2.91
C TRP A 434 -17.07 1.10 3.47
N VAL A 435 -17.64 2.13 4.09
CA VAL A 435 -19.03 2.07 4.55
C VAL A 435 -19.98 1.77 3.38
N ARG A 436 -19.82 2.45 2.25
CA ARG A 436 -20.69 2.24 1.07
C ARG A 436 -20.48 0.89 0.40
N LEU A 437 -19.24 0.40 0.37
CA LEU A 437 -18.95 -0.93 -0.15
C LEU A 437 -19.64 -1.99 0.71
N LEU A 438 -19.55 -1.88 2.05
CA LEU A 438 -20.24 -2.78 2.96
C LEU A 438 -21.76 -2.71 2.76
N GLU A 439 -22.36 -1.52 2.67
CA GLU A 439 -23.78 -1.36 2.37
C GLU A 439 -24.21 -2.07 1.07
N GLU A 440 -23.41 -1.95 0.01
CA GLU A 440 -23.69 -2.57 -1.29
C GLU A 440 -23.55 -4.10 -1.25
N ARG A 441 -22.42 -4.60 -0.73
CA ARG A 441 -22.12 -6.04 -0.70
C ARG A 441 -22.97 -6.80 0.31
N LEU A 442 -23.28 -6.18 1.44
CA LEU A 442 -24.18 -6.73 2.47
C LEU A 442 -25.64 -6.29 2.27
N ALA A 443 -25.98 -5.68 1.13
CA ALA A 443 -27.34 -5.28 0.77
C ALA A 443 -28.13 -4.63 1.93
N LEU A 444 -27.51 -3.64 2.58
CA LEU A 444 -28.03 -2.95 3.75
C LEU A 444 -27.79 -1.44 3.64
N ARG A 445 -28.41 -0.67 4.54
CA ARG A 445 -28.24 0.79 4.59
C ARG A 445 -28.04 1.23 6.03
N LEU A 446 -26.83 1.68 6.36
CA LEU A 446 -26.45 2.19 7.68
C LEU A 446 -26.56 3.72 7.76
N TYR A 447 -26.33 4.39 6.63
CA TYR A 447 -26.32 5.84 6.56
C TYR A 447 -27.08 6.34 5.33
N THR A 448 -27.87 7.40 5.46
CA THR A 448 -28.43 8.07 4.28
C THR A 448 -27.34 8.84 3.50
N GLU A 449 -27.65 9.37 2.32
CA GLU A 449 -26.73 10.27 1.61
C GLU A 449 -26.52 11.60 2.35
N GLU A 450 -27.47 12.00 3.20
CA GLU A 450 -27.36 13.21 4.01
C GLU A 450 -26.46 12.99 5.24
N GLU A 451 -26.55 11.81 5.86
CA GLU A 451 -25.78 11.48 7.06
C GLU A 451 -24.31 11.14 6.77
N LEU A 452 -24.00 10.61 5.58
CA LEU A 452 -22.65 10.31 5.14
C LEU A 452 -22.50 10.72 3.67
N PRO A 453 -22.35 12.03 3.39
CA PRO A 453 -22.31 12.52 2.01
C PRO A 453 -21.13 11.93 1.24
N MET A 454 -21.26 11.88 -0.08
CA MET A 454 -20.33 11.12 -0.93
C MET A 454 -19.43 11.98 -1.82
N GLY A 455 -19.62 13.30 -1.81
CA GLY A 455 -18.92 14.21 -2.72
C GLY A 455 -17.49 14.55 -2.30
N TYR A 456 -16.52 14.24 -3.16
CA TYR A 456 -15.42 15.16 -3.42
C TYR A 456 -16.03 16.44 -4.02
N GLY A 457 -16.41 17.40 -3.17
CA GLY A 457 -16.73 18.76 -3.63
C GLY A 457 -15.62 19.25 -4.54
N ALA A 458 -15.98 19.98 -5.61
CA ALA A 458 -15.04 20.43 -6.62
C ALA A 458 -13.84 21.13 -5.96
N GLU A 459 -12.66 20.55 -6.25
CA GLU A 459 -11.30 20.99 -5.92
C GLU A 459 -10.75 20.73 -4.50
N PRO A 460 -9.54 20.12 -4.39
CA PRO A 460 -8.76 20.09 -3.16
C PRO A 460 -8.43 21.50 -2.69
N PRO A 461 -8.30 21.73 -1.37
CA PRO A 461 -7.91 23.03 -0.85
C PRO A 461 -6.56 23.46 -1.42
N GLN A 462 -6.53 24.68 -1.98
CA GLN A 462 -5.28 25.39 -2.25
C GLN A 462 -4.60 25.68 -0.90
N PRO A 463 -3.27 25.52 -0.77
CA PRO A 463 -2.57 25.87 0.46
C PRO A 463 -2.80 27.35 0.80
N GLY A 464 -3.11 27.61 2.08
CA GLY A 464 -3.90 28.77 2.51
C GLY A 464 -3.31 30.16 2.26
N GLY A 465 -4.20 31.11 1.96
CA GLY A 465 -3.98 32.52 2.25
C GLY A 465 -4.46 32.82 3.67
N ALA A 466 -3.52 33.01 4.59
CA ALA A 466 -3.82 33.63 5.87
C ALA A 466 -4.34 35.06 5.63
N GLY A 467 -5.38 35.44 6.36
CA GLY A 467 -6.07 36.71 6.17
C GLY A 467 -5.21 37.95 6.41
N ALA A 468 -5.50 38.99 5.63
CA ALA A 468 -5.24 40.37 6.01
C ALA A 468 -6.41 41.23 5.49
N ASP A 469 -7.29 41.62 6.41
CA ASP A 469 -8.17 42.78 6.23
C ASP A 469 -7.33 44.07 6.17
N GLY A 470 -7.74 45.03 5.33
CA GLY A 470 -7.38 46.44 5.54
C GLY A 470 -7.03 47.31 4.32
N SER A 471 -8.05 47.97 3.78
CA SER A 471 -8.04 49.37 3.26
C SER A 471 -7.21 49.78 2.02
N GLY A 472 -7.92 50.36 1.03
CA GLY A 472 -7.46 51.53 0.26
C GLY A 472 -7.30 51.36 -1.26
N PRO A 473 -7.99 52.16 -2.11
CA PRO A 473 -7.96 52.01 -3.57
C PRO A 473 -6.83 52.83 -4.21
N VAL A 474 -6.04 52.25 -5.12
CA VAL A 474 -5.16 53.04 -6.00
C VAL A 474 -5.11 52.49 -7.43
N ARG A 475 -5.72 53.30 -8.31
CA ARG A 475 -5.46 53.65 -9.72
C ARG A 475 -4.62 52.74 -10.63
N ALA A 476 -5.18 52.60 -11.83
CA ALA A 476 -4.57 52.13 -13.06
C ALA A 476 -3.44 53.03 -13.61
N THR A 477 -2.38 52.37 -14.09
CA THR A 477 -1.52 52.68 -15.25
C THR A 477 -0.79 51.35 -15.56
N GLY A 478 -0.94 50.66 -16.69
CA GLY A 478 -0.56 51.07 -18.05
C GLY A 478 0.74 50.38 -18.45
N ALA A 479 0.68 49.40 -19.37
CA ALA A 479 1.63 49.21 -20.48
C ALA A 479 1.45 47.80 -21.10
N ARG A 480 1.19 47.79 -22.41
CA ARG A 480 1.11 46.62 -23.28
C ARG A 480 2.51 46.07 -23.54
N GLY A 481 2.62 44.75 -23.60
CA GLY A 481 3.78 44.03 -24.12
C GLY A 481 3.33 42.74 -24.79
N ASP A 482 2.96 42.84 -26.06
CA ASP A 482 2.73 41.71 -26.95
C ASP A 482 4.03 40.94 -27.18
N VAL A 483 4.02 39.62 -26.96
CA VAL A 483 4.99 38.72 -27.58
C VAL A 483 4.23 37.57 -28.24
N GLN A 484 4.06 37.71 -29.56
CA GLN A 484 3.70 36.62 -30.46
C GLN A 484 4.84 35.61 -30.52
N HIS A 485 4.55 34.31 -30.34
CA HIS A 485 5.39 33.25 -30.90
C HIS A 485 4.65 32.41 -31.92
N LYS A 486 5.22 32.46 -33.13
CA LYS A 486 4.84 31.79 -34.37
C LYS A 486 4.85 30.27 -34.22
N LYS A 487 3.79 29.66 -34.74
CA LYS A 487 3.78 28.28 -35.24
C LYS A 487 4.78 28.14 -36.39
N ALA A 488 5.65 27.14 -36.33
CA ALA A 488 6.32 26.58 -37.50
C ALA A 488 5.88 25.13 -37.66
N ARG A 489 5.40 24.83 -38.86
CA ARG A 489 4.94 23.53 -39.35
C ARG A 489 6.00 23.01 -40.33
N LYS A 490 6.16 21.68 -40.34
CA LYS A 490 6.70 20.80 -41.41
C LYS A 490 8.21 20.73 -41.61
N SER A 491 8.75 19.53 -41.37
CA SER A 491 9.05 18.56 -42.44
C SER A 491 8.82 17.15 -41.91
#